data_AF-A0A1J5QEE9-F1
#
_entry.id   AF-A0A1J5QEE9-F1
#
_cell.length_a   1.000
_cell.length_b   1.000
_cell.length_c   1.000
_cell.angle_alpha   90.00
_cell.angle_beta   90.00
_cell.angle_gamma   90.00
#
_symmetry.space_group_name_H-M   'P 1'
#
loop_
_entity.id
_entity.type
_entity.pdbx_description
1 polymer ?
#
loop_
_entity_poly.entity_id
_entity_poly.type
_entity_poly.pdbx_seq_one_letter_code
_entity_poly.pdbx_strand_id
1 'polypeptide(L)'
;MRHIGRFTAWLILPLTFLLFAQWPLRELLLGYSRQANDAAQVIFALYVAVGVTAASRANTHLCAHLPVAAATHGHLRRRAWAALACVGPWSLFMLWSGTPQLVDSVRSLERFAETDTPGYFLIKMALALMVALIVVQGVLSVSGGRSDQND
;
A
#
# COMPACT_ATOMS: atom_id res chain seq x y z
N MET A 1 -11.74 8.13 -4.15
CA MET A 1 -10.27 7.84 -4.18
C MET A 1 -9.40 9.04 -4.53
N ARG A 2 -9.77 9.95 -5.44
CA ARG A 2 -8.97 11.16 -5.73
C ARG A 2 -8.63 12.00 -4.49
N HIS A 3 -9.60 12.23 -3.60
CA HIS A 3 -9.38 12.98 -2.36
C HIS A 3 -8.45 12.25 -1.37
N ILE A 4 -8.62 10.92 -1.22
CA ILE A 4 -7.76 10.08 -0.37
C ILE A 4 -6.32 10.09 -0.89
N GLY A 5 -6.11 9.94 -2.20
CA GLY A 5 -4.77 9.98 -2.80
C GLY A 5 -4.07 11.33 -2.60
N ARG A 6 -4.79 12.45 -2.73
CA ARG A 6 -4.23 13.78 -2.42
C ARG A 6 -3.87 13.91 -0.94
N PHE A 7 -4.69 13.40 -0.04
CA PHE A 7 -4.42 13.46 1.40
C PHE A 7 -3.18 12.64 1.76
N THR A 8 -3.08 11.41 1.24
CA THR A 8 -1.90 10.56 1.42
C THR A 8 -0.66 11.19 0.79
N ALA A 9 -0.78 11.91 -0.33
CA ALA A 9 0.37 12.62 -0.93
C ALA A 9 1.03 13.58 0.06
N TRP A 10 0.27 14.20 0.97
CA TRP A 10 0.85 15.07 2.00
C TRP A 10 1.72 14.33 3.02
N LEU A 11 1.56 13.01 3.18
CA LEU A 11 2.43 12.20 4.06
C LEU A 11 3.88 12.17 3.57
N ILE A 12 4.15 12.48 2.30
CA ILE A 12 5.52 12.53 1.78
C ILE A 12 6.34 13.62 2.49
N LEU A 13 5.73 14.74 2.89
CA LEU A 13 6.44 15.84 3.54
C LEU A 13 7.00 15.45 4.91
N PRO A 14 6.19 14.97 5.89
CA PRO A 14 6.73 14.51 7.16
C PRO A 14 7.63 13.29 6.99
N LEU A 15 7.35 12.40 6.04
CA LEU A 15 8.23 11.26 5.75
C LEU A 15 9.63 11.70 5.31
N THR A 16 9.70 12.57 4.29
CA THR A 16 10.97 13.11 3.80
C THR A 16 11.70 13.86 4.91
N PHE A 17 10.99 14.70 5.67
CA PHE A 17 11.58 15.38 6.82
C PHE A 17 12.20 14.39 7.81
N LEU A 18 11.47 13.34 8.23
CA LEU A 18 11.96 12.35 9.20
C LEU A 18 13.18 11.59 8.67
N LEU A 19 13.18 11.18 7.40
CA LEU A 19 14.31 10.49 6.76
C LEU A 19 15.57 11.38 6.74
N PHE A 20 15.42 12.66 6.37
CA PHE A 20 16.53 13.62 6.42
C PHE A 20 16.98 13.88 7.85
N ALA A 21 16.05 13.98 8.79
CA ALA A 21 16.33 14.27 10.19
C ALA A 21 17.13 13.13 10.87
N GLN A 22 17.11 11.90 10.35
CA GLN A 22 17.90 10.79 10.91
C GLN A 22 19.41 11.09 10.99
N TRP A 23 19.98 11.77 9.98
CA TRP A 23 21.39 12.15 9.95
C TRP A 23 21.75 13.19 11.02
N PRO A 24 21.13 14.38 11.11
CA PRO A 24 21.46 15.37 12.14
C PRO A 24 21.14 14.85 13.54
N LEU A 25 20.08 14.06 13.72
CA LEU A 25 19.77 13.43 15.01
C LEU A 25 20.88 12.45 15.42
N ARG A 26 21.46 11.72 14.47
CA ARG A 26 22.57 10.79 14.72
C ARG A 26 23.88 11.51 15.02
N GLU A 27 24.26 12.48 14.20
CA GLU A 27 25.63 13.05 14.25
C GLU A 27 25.73 14.29 15.14
N LEU A 28 24.67 15.09 15.25
CA LEU A 28 24.69 16.34 16.04
C LEU A 28 24.09 16.14 17.44
N LEU A 29 23.00 15.38 17.54
CA LEU A 29 22.28 15.16 18.79
C LEU A 29 22.59 13.80 19.44
N LEU A 30 23.32 12.92 18.74
CA LEU A 30 23.73 11.58 19.20
C LEU A 30 22.57 10.73 19.75
N GLY A 31 21.34 10.97 19.28
CA GLY A 31 20.14 10.39 19.86
C GLY A 31 18.92 10.53 18.95
N TYR A 32 17.83 9.84 19.29
CA TYR A 32 16.52 9.93 18.61
C TYR A 32 16.47 9.54 17.12
N SER A 33 17.60 9.23 16.48
CA SER A 33 17.68 8.81 15.07
C SER A 33 16.85 7.54 14.81
N ARG A 34 16.85 6.60 15.76
CA ARG A 34 16.05 5.35 15.65
C ARG A 34 14.55 5.63 15.77
N GLN A 35 14.13 6.47 16.70
CA GLN A 35 12.72 6.87 16.86
C GLN A 35 12.20 7.64 15.64
N ALA A 36 13.03 8.51 15.05
CA ALA A 36 12.70 9.18 13.80
C ALA A 36 12.53 8.17 12.64
N ASN A 37 13.37 7.12 12.61
CA ASN A 37 13.23 6.04 11.65
C ASN A 37 11.96 5.21 11.88
N ASP A 38 11.62 4.87 13.11
CA ASP A 38 10.40 4.11 13.44
C ASP A 38 9.14 4.87 12.98
N ALA A 39 9.09 6.18 13.25
CA ALA A 39 8.03 7.05 12.78
C ALA A 39 7.99 7.13 11.24
N ALA A 40 9.15 7.25 10.59
CA ALA A 40 9.25 7.25 9.13
C ALA A 40 8.73 5.93 8.53
N GLN A 41 9.05 4.78 9.14
CA GLN A 41 8.59 3.47 8.67
C GLN A 41 7.07 3.34 8.74
N VAL A 42 6.43 3.81 9.81
CA VAL A 42 4.95 3.81 9.93
C VAL A 42 4.31 4.67 8.85
N ILE A 43 4.79 5.91 8.66
CA ILE A 43 4.25 6.83 7.66
C ILE A 43 4.48 6.26 6.25
N PHE A 44 5.67 5.71 5.99
CA PHE A 44 6.01 5.08 4.72
C PHE A 44 5.09 3.90 4.42
N ALA A 45 4.85 3.01 5.38
CA ALA A 45 3.98 1.85 5.17
C ALA A 45 2.55 2.28 4.78
N LEU A 46 1.99 3.29 5.45
CA LEU A 46 0.68 3.85 5.12
C LEU A 46 0.68 4.55 3.75
N TYR A 47 1.72 5.33 3.46
CA TYR A 47 1.89 6.02 2.19
C TYR A 47 1.95 5.02 1.03
N VAL A 48 2.74 3.95 1.15
CA VAL A 48 2.88 2.90 0.14
C VAL A 48 1.58 2.13 -0.03
N ALA A 49 0.91 1.74 1.06
CA ALA A 49 -0.34 1.00 1.00
C ALA A 49 -1.39 1.73 0.13
N VAL A 50 -1.55 3.03 0.32
CA VAL A 50 -2.50 3.83 -0.48
C VAL A 50 -1.91 4.22 -1.83
N GLY A 51 -0.64 4.59 -1.90
CA GLY A 51 0.03 5.05 -3.11
C GLY A 51 0.11 3.97 -4.18
N VAL A 52 0.44 2.74 -3.82
CA VAL A 52 0.47 1.59 -4.73
C VAL A 52 -0.93 1.32 -5.27
N THR A 53 -1.97 1.33 -4.43
CA THR A 53 -3.36 1.17 -4.90
C THR A 53 -3.77 2.31 -5.83
N ALA A 54 -3.44 3.56 -5.49
CA ALA A 54 -3.76 4.73 -6.31
C ALA A 54 -3.06 4.67 -7.68
N ALA A 55 -1.77 4.35 -7.71
CA ALA A 55 -0.99 4.17 -8.94
C ALA A 55 -1.52 3.00 -9.79
N SER A 56 -1.89 1.89 -9.13
CA SER A 56 -2.51 0.73 -9.78
C SER A 56 -3.81 1.09 -10.48
N ARG A 57 -4.63 1.94 -9.85
CA ARG A 57 -5.88 2.42 -10.45
C ARG A 57 -5.67 3.43 -11.56
N ALA A 58 -4.63 4.26 -11.46
CA ALA A 58 -4.30 5.23 -12.48
C ALA A 58 -3.63 4.60 -13.72
N ASN A 59 -3.35 3.28 -13.70
CA ASN A 59 -2.59 2.57 -14.72
C ASN A 59 -1.22 3.22 -14.99
N THR A 60 -0.62 3.85 -13.98
CA THR A 60 0.69 4.53 -14.09
C THR A 60 1.87 3.60 -13.84
N HIS A 61 1.62 2.29 -13.65
CA HIS A 61 2.69 1.30 -13.67
C HIS A 61 3.30 1.22 -15.06
N LEU A 62 4.61 0.99 -15.14
CA LEU A 62 5.35 0.72 -16.37
C LEU A 62 4.62 -0.37 -17.18
N CYS A 63 3.74 0.05 -18.08
CA CYS A 63 3.12 -0.82 -19.05
C CYS A 63 3.99 -0.78 -20.29
N ALA A 64 4.30 -1.95 -20.86
CA ALA A 64 4.57 -2.01 -22.29
C ALA A 64 3.36 -1.34 -22.98
N HIS A 65 3.60 -0.18 -23.59
CA HIS A 65 2.54 0.64 -24.16
C HIS A 65 1.85 -0.16 -25.28
N LEU A 66 0.72 -0.80 -24.97
CA LEU A 66 -0.23 -1.15 -26.02
C LEU A 66 -0.91 0.18 -26.39
N PRO A 67 -0.85 0.60 -27.67
CA PRO A 67 -1.52 1.83 -28.09
C PRO A 67 -2.98 1.79 -27.63
N VAL A 68 -3.46 2.84 -26.98
CA VAL A 68 -4.85 2.91 -26.47
C VAL A 68 -5.86 2.68 -27.61
N ALA A 69 -5.49 3.05 -28.84
CA ALA A 69 -6.25 2.77 -30.06
C ALA A 69 -6.38 1.27 -30.41
N ALA A 70 -5.52 0.40 -29.89
CA ALA A 70 -5.51 -1.03 -30.15
C ALA A 70 -6.09 -1.88 -28.99
N ALA A 71 -6.39 -1.27 -27.85
CA ALA A 71 -6.91 -1.97 -26.68
C ALA A 71 -8.43 -2.15 -26.79
N THR A 72 -8.88 -3.30 -27.28
CA THR A 72 -10.31 -3.66 -27.24
C THR A 72 -10.76 -3.98 -25.80
N HIS A 73 -12.04 -3.76 -25.49
CA HIS A 73 -12.63 -4.06 -24.17
C HIS A 73 -12.35 -5.49 -23.68
N GLY A 74 -12.27 -6.46 -24.61
CA GLY A 74 -11.92 -7.85 -24.31
C GLY A 74 -10.50 -8.04 -23.76
N HIS A 75 -9.52 -7.26 -24.24
CA HIS A 75 -8.13 -7.32 -23.76
C HIS A 75 -7.99 -6.77 -22.34
N LEU A 76 -8.67 -5.64 -22.04
CA LEU A 76 -8.67 -5.05 -20.71
C LEU A 76 -9.32 -5.98 -19.68
N ARG A 77 -10.44 -6.61 -20.03
CA ARG A 77 -11.12 -7.59 -19.17
C ARG A 77 -10.26 -8.84 -18.95
N ARG A 78 -9.63 -9.37 -20.00
CA ARG A 78 -8.71 -10.53 -19.88
C ARG A 78 -7.52 -10.20 -18.99
N ARG A 79 -6.95 -9.00 -19.11
CA ARG A 79 -5.86 -8.52 -18.25
C ARG A 79 -6.29 -8.41 -16.78
N ALA A 80 -7.50 -7.90 -16.51
CA ALA A 80 -8.04 -7.83 -15.15
C ALA A 80 -8.22 -9.22 -14.53
N TRP A 81 -8.80 -10.16 -15.29
CA TRP A 81 -8.92 -11.56 -14.86
C TRP A 81 -7.56 -12.24 -14.63
N ALA A 82 -6.59 -12.03 -15.52
CA ALA A 82 -5.25 -12.58 -15.37
C ALA A 82 -4.57 -12.03 -14.10
N ALA A 83 -4.67 -10.72 -13.86
CA ALA A 83 -4.14 -10.10 -12.65
C ALA A 83 -4.81 -10.65 -11.38
N LEU A 84 -6.14 -10.78 -11.38
CA LEU A 84 -6.90 -11.34 -10.26
C LEU A 84 -6.56 -12.83 -10.03
N ALA A 85 -6.42 -13.63 -11.08
CA ALA A 85 -6.06 -15.04 -10.97
C ALA A 85 -4.62 -15.24 -10.47
N CYS A 86 -3.69 -14.37 -10.88
CA CYS A 86 -2.30 -14.45 -10.43
C CYS A 86 -2.13 -13.95 -8.98
N VAL A 87 -2.74 -12.82 -8.62
CA VAL A 87 -2.47 -12.14 -7.35
C VAL A 87 -3.53 -12.43 -6.29
N GLY A 88 -4.78 -12.65 -6.69
CA GLY A 88 -5.92 -12.85 -5.79
C GLY A 88 -5.74 -14.01 -4.81
N PRO A 89 -5.39 -15.24 -5.25
CA PRO A 89 -5.21 -16.37 -4.35
C PRO A 89 -4.15 -16.11 -3.27
N TRP A 90 -3.00 -15.55 -3.67
CA TRP A 90 -1.93 -15.20 -2.74
C TRP A 90 -2.34 -14.10 -1.76
N SER A 91 -3.08 -13.10 -2.24
CA SER A 91 -3.57 -12.01 -1.39
C SER A 91 -4.54 -12.52 -0.33
N LEU A 92 -5.48 -13.39 -0.72
CA LEU A 92 -6.44 -14.00 0.19
C LEU A 92 -5.74 -14.91 1.20
N PHE A 93 -4.76 -15.70 0.74
CA PHE A 93 -3.96 -16.54 1.63
C PHE A 93 -3.16 -15.71 2.65
N MET A 94 -2.54 -14.61 2.23
CA MET A 94 -1.83 -13.70 3.14
C MET A 94 -2.76 -13.08 4.18
N LEU A 95 -3.97 -12.68 3.80
CA LEU A 95 -4.96 -12.17 4.75
C LEU A 95 -5.35 -13.27 5.75
N TRP A 96 -5.68 -14.48 5.27
CA TRP A 96 -6.10 -15.56 6.14
C TRP A 96 -5.01 -16.00 7.11
N SER A 97 -3.81 -16.29 6.61
CA SER A 97 -2.67 -16.76 7.42
C SER A 97 -2.08 -15.67 8.32
N GLY A 98 -2.11 -14.40 7.88
CA GLY A 98 -1.54 -13.27 8.61
C GLY A 98 -2.48 -12.64 9.65
N THR A 99 -3.79 -12.89 9.57
CA THR A 99 -4.76 -12.24 10.48
C THR A 99 -4.52 -12.56 11.96
N PRO A 100 -4.27 -13.82 12.38
CA PRO A 100 -4.01 -14.11 13.80
C PRO A 100 -2.81 -13.31 14.34
N GLN A 101 -1.71 -13.31 13.58
CA GLN A 101 -0.51 -12.55 13.94
C GLN A 101 -0.79 -11.04 13.98
N LEU A 102 -1.55 -10.50 13.03
CA LEU A 102 -1.94 -9.09 13.02
C LEU A 102 -2.79 -8.73 14.25
N VAL A 103 -3.76 -9.56 14.60
CA VAL A 103 -4.64 -9.34 15.76
C VAL A 103 -3.84 -9.33 17.04
N ASP A 104 -2.92 -10.29 17.21
CA ASP A 104 -2.05 -10.36 18.38
C ASP A 104 -1.10 -9.15 18.45
N SER A 105 -0.56 -8.72 17.31
CA SER A 105 0.24 -7.50 17.18
C SER A 105 -0.52 -6.24 17.59
N VAL A 106 -1.78 -6.11 17.17
CA VAL A 106 -2.63 -4.96 17.53
C VAL A 106 -3.00 -4.99 19.00
N ARG A 107 -3.36 -6.16 19.54
CA ARG A 107 -3.70 -6.32 20.96
C ARG A 107 -2.53 -6.03 21.88
N SER A 108 -1.32 -6.41 21.48
CA SER A 108 -0.10 -6.15 22.24
C SER A 108 0.49 -4.75 22.00
N LEU A 109 -0.10 -3.94 21.10
CA LEU A 109 0.47 -2.67 20.64
C LEU A 109 1.95 -2.82 20.28
N GLU A 110 2.24 -3.82 19.44
CA GLU A 110 3.60 -4.30 19.17
C GLU A 110 4.59 -3.15 18.94
N ARG A 111 5.68 -3.24 19.69
CA ARG A 111 6.72 -2.22 19.77
C ARG A 111 7.89 -2.57 18.87
N PHE A 112 8.64 -1.55 18.46
CA PHE A 112 9.90 -1.77 17.75
C PHE A 112 10.93 -2.41 18.69
N ALA A 113 11.56 -3.50 18.26
CA ALA A 113 12.49 -4.28 19.10
C ALA A 113 13.68 -3.47 19.62
N GLU A 114 14.15 -2.48 18.84
CA GLU A 114 15.35 -1.69 19.13
C GLU A 114 15.09 -0.46 20.00
N THR A 115 13.87 0.09 19.97
CA THR A 115 13.55 1.37 20.64
C THR A 115 12.45 1.26 21.68
N ASP A 116 11.77 0.12 21.73
CA ASP A 116 10.59 -0.14 22.56
C ASP A 116 9.45 0.89 22.36
N THR A 117 9.45 1.59 21.21
CA THR A 117 8.37 2.52 20.88
C THR A 117 7.18 1.76 20.30
N PRO A 118 5.93 2.07 20.70
CA PRO A 118 4.75 1.46 20.10
C PRO A 118 4.55 1.97 18.68
N GLY A 119 4.32 1.06 17.72
CA GLY A 119 4.02 1.46 16.35
C GLY A 119 4.28 0.40 15.29
N TYR A 120 5.00 -0.66 15.61
CA TYR A 120 5.27 -1.73 14.64
C TYR A 120 3.99 -2.43 14.18
N PHE A 121 2.98 -2.54 15.06
CA PHE A 121 1.65 -3.04 14.68
C PHE A 121 0.99 -2.20 13.57
N LEU A 122 1.25 -0.89 13.49
CA LEU A 122 0.71 -0.02 12.43
C LEU A 122 1.29 -0.38 11.07
N ILE A 123 2.55 -0.82 11.01
CA ILE A 123 3.17 -1.31 9.77
C ILE A 123 2.46 -2.59 9.30
N LYS A 124 2.21 -3.53 10.23
CA LYS A 124 1.45 -4.76 9.93
C LYS A 124 0.01 -4.45 9.48
N MET A 125 -0.65 -3.48 10.11
CA MET A 125 -1.97 -3.01 9.68
C MET A 125 -1.93 -2.38 8.30
N ALA A 126 -0.93 -1.54 8.00
CA ALA A 126 -0.77 -0.92 6.68
C ALA A 126 -0.52 -1.98 5.59
N LEU A 127 0.27 -3.00 5.89
CA LEU A 127 0.48 -4.15 5.01
C LEU A 127 -0.83 -4.90 4.76
N ALA A 128 -1.58 -5.23 5.80
CA ALA A 128 -2.87 -5.90 5.68
C ALA A 128 -3.88 -5.05 4.87
N LEU A 129 -3.91 -3.75 5.12
CA LEU A 129 -4.69 -2.79 4.34
C LEU A 129 -4.29 -2.82 2.86
N MET A 130 -3.00 -2.79 2.54
CA MET A 130 -2.52 -2.86 1.16
C MET A 130 -3.00 -4.14 0.47
N VAL A 131 -2.87 -5.30 1.12
CA VAL A 131 -3.31 -6.59 0.57
C VAL A 131 -4.84 -6.61 0.38
N ALA A 132 -5.60 -6.09 1.33
CA ALA A 132 -7.05 -5.97 1.19
C ALA A 132 -7.44 -5.06 0.01
N LEU A 133 -6.76 -3.93 -0.15
CA LEU A 133 -6.98 -3.01 -1.27
C LEU A 133 -6.66 -3.66 -2.63
N ILE A 134 -5.64 -4.52 -2.70
CA ILE A 134 -5.31 -5.29 -3.91
C ILE A 134 -6.44 -6.24 -4.29
N VAL A 135 -6.99 -7.00 -3.33
CA VAL A 135 -8.12 -7.90 -3.57
C VAL A 135 -9.35 -7.13 -4.04
N VAL A 136 -9.72 -6.08 -3.31
CA VAL A 136 -10.88 -5.24 -3.65
C VAL A 136 -10.69 -4.63 -5.04
N GLN A 137 -9.50 -4.13 -5.36
CA GLN A 137 -9.22 -3.58 -6.68
C GLN A 137 -9.31 -4.64 -7.78
N GLY A 138 -8.78 -5.85 -7.56
CA GLY A 138 -8.86 -6.94 -8.53
C GLY A 138 -10.30 -7.33 -8.85
N VAL A 139 -11.15 -7.45 -7.82
CA VAL A 139 -12.59 -7.74 -7.97
C VAL A 139 -13.31 -6.62 -8.71
N LEU A 140 -13.08 -5.35 -8.32
CA LEU A 140 -13.69 -4.19 -8.97
C LEU A 140 -13.27 -4.03 -10.44
N SER A 141 -12.02 -4.38 -10.76
CA SER A 141 -11.51 -4.31 -12.14
C SER A 141 -12.19 -5.33 -13.06
N VAL A 142 -12.62 -6.46 -12.50
CA VAL A 142 -13.37 -7.48 -13.23
C VAL A 142 -14.85 -7.10 -13.37
N SER A 143 -15.47 -6.51 -12.34
CA SER A 143 -16.90 -6.16 -12.35
C SER A 143 -17.22 -4.89 -13.14
N GLY A 144 -16.33 -3.89 -13.12
CA GLY A 144 -16.50 -2.62 -13.85
C GLY A 144 -16.52 -2.76 -15.38
N GLY A 145 -16.07 -3.89 -15.94
CA GLY A 145 -16.14 -4.17 -17.37
C GLY A 145 -17.54 -4.56 -17.90
N ARG A 146 -18.60 -4.46 -17.08
CA ARG A 146 -19.97 -4.90 -17.43
C ARG A 146 -20.98 -3.76 -17.63
N SER A 147 -20.61 -2.51 -17.35
CA SER A 147 -21.54 -1.37 -17.34
C SER A 147 -21.70 -0.62 -18.67
N ASP A 148 -20.77 -0.78 -19.62
CA ASP A 148 -20.78 -0.03 -20.90
C ASP A 148 -21.40 -0.82 -22.07
N GLN A 149 -22.22 -1.84 -21.81
CA GLN A 149 -22.78 -2.73 -22.84
C GLN A 149 -24.27 -2.51 -23.14
N ASN A 150 -24.91 -1.50 -22.54
CA ASN A 150 -26.35 -1.24 -22.64
C ASN A 150 -26.74 0.13 -23.24
N ASP A 151 -25.80 0.88 -23.80
CA ASP A 151 -26.09 2.12 -24.56
C ASP A 151 -25.82 1.92 -26.05
#